data_AF-K9DHZ5-F1
#
_entry.id   AF-K9DHZ5-F1
#
_cell.length_a   1.000
_cell.length_b   1.000
_cell.length_c   1.000
_cell.angle_alpha   90.00
_cell.angle_beta   90.00
_cell.angle_gamma   90.00
#
_symmetry.space_group_name_H-M   'P 1'
#
loop_
_entity.id
_entity.type
_entity.pdbx_description
1 polymer ?
#
loop_
_entity_poly.entity_id
_entity_poly.type
_entity_poly.pdbx_seq_one_letter_code
_entity_poly.pdbx_strand_id
1 'polypeptide(L)'
;MNKEIQVEATLDVADELLTTGMSKAARAGMSEAEWREATRFDSTDWGWIIMSIGMAIGAGIVFLPVQVGIVGVWVYLLAAAVGYPALYLFQRLFVNTLAVSPECTDYPPVISHYLGKNWGIFLGAIYFVMIVISIFVYSTAITNDSASFLYSFNVTDTILSDNPFYGLGVICLLVAWGAIILNIPVLRLLTWMGPIMGIIGCFIPTYLVYKLDFLARFRSSPLMFIVAAGILLSISPFF
;
A
#
# COMPACT_ATOMS: atom_id res chain seq x y z
N MET A 1 17.32 4.71 -39.09
CA MET A 1 16.61 4.06 -37.97
C MET A 1 17.42 2.95 -37.28
N ASN A 2 18.12 2.05 -37.98
CA ASN A 2 18.83 0.93 -37.33
C ASN A 2 20.23 1.23 -36.77
N LYS A 3 20.87 2.34 -37.16
CA LYS A 3 22.22 2.71 -36.68
C LYS A 3 22.20 3.56 -35.41
N GLU A 4 21.24 4.48 -35.28
CA GLU A 4 21.12 5.33 -34.08
C GLU A 4 20.73 4.52 -32.85
N ILE A 5 19.75 3.61 -32.97
CA ILE A 5 19.33 2.71 -31.88
C ILE A 5 20.49 1.80 -31.41
N GLN A 6 21.35 1.35 -32.33
CA GLN A 6 22.51 0.53 -31.99
C GLN A 6 23.60 1.36 -31.30
N VAL A 7 23.80 2.62 -31.71
CA VAL A 7 24.77 3.54 -31.10
C VAL A 7 24.33 3.94 -29.70
N GLU A 8 23.04 4.23 -29.52
CA GLU A 8 22.43 4.59 -28.23
C GLU A 8 22.47 3.41 -27.25
N ALA A 9 22.16 2.19 -27.71
CA ALA A 9 22.32 0.98 -26.91
C ALA A 9 23.78 0.69 -26.52
N THR A 10 24.76 0.93 -27.41
CA THR A 10 26.18 0.79 -27.04
C THR A 10 26.68 1.87 -26.08
N LEU A 11 26.12 3.07 -26.14
CA LEU A 11 26.44 4.16 -25.19
C LEU A 11 25.87 3.85 -23.81
N ASP A 12 24.62 3.38 -23.74
CA ASP A 12 23.98 2.97 -22.49
C ASP A 12 24.73 1.78 -21.84
N VAL A 13 25.12 0.77 -22.62
CA VAL A 13 25.89 -0.38 -22.11
C VAL A 13 27.29 0.04 -21.65
N ALA A 14 27.93 1.00 -22.33
CA ALA A 14 29.23 1.53 -21.91
C ALA A 14 29.12 2.36 -20.61
N ASP A 15 28.07 3.14 -20.45
CA ASP A 15 27.78 3.92 -19.23
C ASP A 15 27.38 3.00 -18.07
N GLU A 16 26.64 1.92 -18.35
CA GLU A 16 26.28 0.89 -17.37
C GLU A 16 27.51 0.08 -16.90
N LEU A 17 28.48 -0.18 -17.79
CA LEU A 17 29.78 -0.79 -17.48
C LEU A 17 30.71 0.15 -16.68
N LEU A 18 30.68 1.45 -16.97
CA LEU A 18 31.43 2.46 -16.21
C LEU A 18 30.86 2.64 -14.80
N THR A 19 29.53 2.62 -14.67
CA THR A 19 28.83 2.80 -13.38
C THR A 19 28.79 1.54 -12.51
N THR A 20 28.97 0.34 -13.08
CA THR A 20 29.00 -0.92 -12.30
C THR A 20 30.25 -1.08 -11.43
N GLY A 21 31.35 -0.37 -11.75
CA GLY A 21 32.55 -0.30 -10.91
C GLY A 21 32.55 0.83 -9.87
N MET A 22 31.58 1.74 -9.93
CA MET A 22 31.48 2.89 -9.03
C MET A 22 30.77 2.51 -7.72
N SER A 23 31.16 3.16 -6.62
CA SER A 23 30.41 3.01 -5.36
C SER A 23 28.98 3.54 -5.52
N LYS A 24 28.03 3.02 -4.73
CA LYS A 24 26.63 3.47 -4.80
C LYS A 24 26.49 4.98 -4.55
N ALA A 25 27.34 5.54 -3.68
CA ALA A 25 27.42 6.97 -3.44
C ALA A 25 27.86 7.75 -4.69
N ALA A 26 28.89 7.27 -5.37
CA ALA A 26 29.38 7.87 -6.61
C ALA A 26 28.35 7.80 -7.75
N ARG A 27 27.56 6.73 -7.83
CA ARG A 27 26.44 6.61 -8.78
C ARG A 27 25.30 7.59 -8.49
N ALA A 28 25.11 7.97 -7.23
CA ALA A 28 24.13 8.96 -6.81
C ALA A 28 24.64 10.41 -6.91
N GLY A 29 25.91 10.62 -7.31
CA GLY A 29 26.54 11.95 -7.33
C GLY A 29 26.82 12.51 -5.92
N MET A 30 26.83 11.65 -4.90
CA MET A 30 26.95 12.04 -3.49
C MET A 30 28.30 11.59 -2.91
N SER A 31 28.74 12.24 -1.84
CA SER A 31 29.88 11.73 -1.05
C SER A 31 29.46 10.47 -0.26
N GLU A 32 30.42 9.60 0.08
CA GLU A 32 30.14 8.38 0.88
C GLU A 32 29.49 8.66 2.24
N ALA A 33 29.84 9.79 2.87
CA ALA A 33 29.25 10.21 4.13
C ALA A 33 27.79 10.63 3.96
N GLU A 34 27.51 11.43 2.93
CA GLU A 34 26.17 11.92 2.61
C GLU A 34 25.25 10.79 2.14
N TRP A 35 25.78 9.83 1.37
CA TRP A 35 25.07 8.61 1.00
C TRP A 35 24.71 7.75 2.22
N ARG A 36 25.64 7.59 3.16
CA ARG A 36 25.40 6.86 4.42
C ARG A 36 24.34 7.51 5.29
N GLU A 37 24.30 8.84 5.30
CA GLU A 37 23.28 9.59 6.03
C GLU A 37 21.91 9.50 5.35
N ALA A 38 21.86 9.64 4.02
CA ALA A 38 20.64 9.53 3.24
C ALA A 38 20.06 8.10 3.19
N THR A 39 20.90 7.07 3.28
CA THR A 39 20.47 5.66 3.29
C THR A 39 20.40 5.07 4.70
N ARG A 40 20.51 5.90 5.74
CA ARG A 40 20.47 5.42 7.12
C ARG A 40 19.08 4.90 7.44
N PHE A 41 19.04 3.62 7.82
CA PHE A 41 17.81 2.99 8.29
C PHE A 41 17.24 3.72 9.52
N ASP A 42 16.00 4.17 9.43
CA ASP A 42 15.37 4.98 10.47
C ASP A 42 14.09 4.33 11.05
N SER A 43 13.41 5.05 11.94
CA SER A 43 12.13 4.59 12.53
C SER A 43 11.00 4.52 11.50
N THR A 44 11.08 5.32 10.43
CA THR A 44 10.12 5.33 9.34
C THR A 44 10.21 4.02 8.57
N ASP A 45 11.43 3.54 8.28
CA ASP A 45 11.65 2.27 7.59
C ASP A 45 11.12 1.08 8.40
N TRP A 46 11.35 1.08 9.72
CA TRP A 46 10.74 0.10 10.63
C TRP A 46 9.21 0.12 10.57
N GLY A 47 8.62 1.32 10.53
CA GLY A 47 7.17 1.50 10.37
C GLY A 47 6.65 0.85 9.08
N TRP A 48 7.35 1.08 7.96
CA TRP A 48 7.00 0.50 6.67
C TRP A 48 7.13 -1.03 6.64
N ILE A 49 8.16 -1.60 7.27
CA ILE A 49 8.30 -3.06 7.38
C ILE A 49 7.11 -3.66 8.14
N ILE A 50 6.77 -3.10 9.31
CA ILE A 50 5.68 -3.60 10.14
C ILE A 50 4.35 -3.50 9.39
N MET A 51 4.08 -2.37 8.73
CA MET A 51 2.86 -2.21 7.91
C MET A 51 2.81 -3.23 6.78
N SER A 52 3.92 -3.46 6.08
CA SER A 52 3.99 -4.43 4.97
C SER A 52 3.75 -5.86 5.45
N ILE A 53 4.31 -6.24 6.60
CA ILE A 53 4.05 -7.54 7.23
C ILE A 53 2.57 -7.64 7.62
N GLY A 54 2.01 -6.60 8.24
CA GLY A 54 0.60 -6.57 8.63
C GLY A 54 -0.35 -6.74 7.45
N MET A 55 -0.07 -6.10 6.31
CA MET A 55 -0.85 -6.28 5.07
C MET A 55 -0.68 -7.67 4.45
N ALA A 56 0.48 -8.31 4.61
CA ALA A 56 0.73 -9.66 4.12
C ALA A 56 0.01 -10.73 4.97
N ILE A 57 -0.16 -10.49 6.27
CA ILE A 57 -0.94 -11.35 7.19
C ILE A 57 -2.44 -11.08 6.97
N GLY A 58 -3.00 -11.68 5.92
CA GLY A 58 -4.43 -11.60 5.59
C GLY A 58 -5.21 -12.87 5.90
N ALA A 59 -6.49 -12.92 5.52
CA ALA A 59 -7.35 -14.10 5.69
C ALA A 59 -6.74 -15.40 5.12
N GLY A 60 -5.92 -15.30 4.07
CA GLY A 60 -5.24 -16.45 3.46
C GLY A 60 -4.31 -17.21 4.42
N ILE A 61 -3.70 -16.55 5.41
CA ILE A 61 -2.82 -17.24 6.37
C ILE A 61 -3.61 -17.98 7.45
N VAL A 62 -4.82 -17.50 7.77
CA VAL A 62 -5.73 -18.13 8.75
C VAL A 62 -6.27 -19.45 8.20
N PHE A 63 -6.62 -19.49 6.91
CA PHE A 63 -7.08 -20.72 6.24
C PHE A 63 -5.95 -21.63 5.75
N LEU A 64 -4.69 -21.19 5.89
CA LEU A 64 -3.53 -21.92 5.40
C LEU A 64 -3.43 -23.35 5.96
N PRO A 65 -3.58 -23.60 7.28
CA PRO A 65 -3.46 -24.96 7.82
C PRO A 65 -4.55 -25.89 7.26
N VAL A 66 -5.76 -25.37 7.02
CA VAL A 66 -6.86 -26.14 6.43
C VAL A 66 -6.55 -26.48 4.97
N GLN A 67 -6.10 -25.51 4.18
CA GLN A 67 -5.70 -25.74 2.79
C GLN A 67 -4.53 -26.72 2.68
N VAL A 68 -3.54 -26.60 3.57
CA VAL A 68 -2.40 -27.52 3.66
C VAL A 68 -2.87 -28.93 4.04
N GLY A 69 -3.86 -29.06 4.92
CA GLY A 69 -4.46 -30.35 5.27
C GLY A 69 -5.21 -31.02 4.12
N ILE A 70 -5.90 -30.25 3.28
CA ILE A 70 -6.67 -30.76 2.13
C ILE A 70 -5.75 -31.08 0.94
N VAL A 71 -4.82 -30.19 0.60
CA VAL A 71 -3.96 -30.29 -0.59
C VAL A 71 -2.69 -31.08 -0.31
N GLY A 72 -2.23 -31.08 0.95
CA GLY A 72 -1.03 -31.77 1.40
C GLY A 72 0.16 -30.84 1.61
N VAL A 73 0.91 -31.11 2.69
CA VAL A 73 2.08 -30.31 3.11
C VAL A 73 3.17 -30.22 2.04
N TRP A 74 3.43 -31.30 1.30
CA TRP A 74 4.50 -31.33 0.31
C TRP A 74 4.19 -30.46 -0.92
N VAL A 75 2.92 -30.42 -1.34
CA VAL A 75 2.47 -29.56 -2.43
C VAL A 75 2.62 -28.10 -2.02
N TYR A 76 2.26 -27.78 -0.77
CA TYR A 76 2.41 -26.42 -0.24
C TYR A 76 3.88 -25.98 -0.12
N LEU A 77 4.76 -26.85 0.39
CA LEU A 77 6.20 -26.54 0.48
C LEU A 77 6.82 -26.30 -0.91
N LEU A 78 6.44 -27.10 -1.91
CA LEU A 78 6.87 -26.89 -3.29
C LEU A 78 6.33 -25.57 -3.86
N ALA A 79 5.04 -25.30 -3.65
CA ALA A 79 4.42 -24.04 -4.08
C ALA A 79 5.06 -22.82 -3.41
N ALA A 80 5.43 -22.90 -2.13
CA ALA A 80 6.15 -21.84 -1.43
C ALA A 80 7.57 -21.66 -1.96
N ALA A 81 8.29 -22.75 -2.25
CA ALA A 81 9.63 -22.72 -2.81
C ALA A 81 9.69 -22.05 -4.20
N VAL A 82 8.64 -22.22 -5.02
CA VAL A 82 8.52 -21.57 -6.34
C VAL A 82 7.87 -20.18 -6.23
N GLY A 83 6.89 -20.03 -5.36
CA GLY A 83 6.13 -18.79 -5.18
C GLY A 83 6.94 -17.67 -4.55
N TYR A 84 7.80 -17.99 -3.57
CA TYR A 84 8.67 -17.00 -2.93
C TYR A 84 9.59 -16.26 -3.91
N PRO A 85 10.41 -16.92 -4.76
CA PRO A 85 11.26 -16.21 -5.71
C PRO A 85 10.43 -15.45 -6.75
N ALA A 86 9.29 -15.98 -7.19
CA ALA A 86 8.40 -15.28 -8.11
C ALA A 86 7.86 -13.97 -7.50
N LEU A 87 7.40 -14.01 -6.24
CA LEU A 87 6.94 -12.84 -5.49
C LEU A 87 8.07 -11.84 -5.24
N TYR A 88 9.26 -12.30 -4.90
CA TYR A 88 10.43 -11.45 -4.71
C TYR A 88 10.78 -10.69 -6.01
N LEU A 89 10.82 -11.39 -7.15
CA LEU A 89 11.10 -10.79 -8.46
C LEU A 89 10.02 -9.78 -8.84
N PHE A 90 8.74 -10.12 -8.60
CA PHE A 90 7.62 -9.23 -8.83
C PHE A 90 7.75 -7.95 -7.98
N GLN A 91 7.89 -8.07 -6.66
CA GLN A 91 8.04 -6.91 -5.77
C GLN A 91 9.25 -6.03 -6.13
N ARG A 92 10.38 -6.64 -6.48
CA ARG A 92 11.57 -5.92 -6.94
C ARG A 92 11.30 -5.15 -8.24
N LEU A 93 10.52 -5.71 -9.15
CA LEU A 93 10.10 -5.01 -10.38
C LEU A 93 9.26 -3.77 -10.04
N PHE A 94 8.26 -3.87 -9.16
CA PHE A 94 7.44 -2.71 -8.75
C PHE A 94 8.30 -1.58 -8.17
N VAL A 95 9.17 -1.92 -7.21
CA VAL A 95 10.05 -0.95 -6.55
C VAL A 95 11.00 -0.30 -7.54
N ASN A 96 11.60 -1.07 -8.43
CA ASN A 96 12.52 -0.52 -9.44
C ASN A 96 11.79 0.39 -10.44
N THR A 97 10.60 0.01 -10.90
CA THR A 97 9.81 0.83 -11.82
C THR A 97 9.43 2.17 -11.17
N LEU A 98 9.07 2.16 -9.90
CA LEU A 98 8.80 3.39 -9.14
C LEU A 98 10.06 4.23 -8.93
N ALA A 99 11.20 3.60 -8.61
CA ALA A 99 12.46 4.30 -8.38
C ALA A 99 13.01 4.98 -9.64
N VAL A 100 12.69 4.43 -10.82
CA VAL A 100 13.11 4.97 -12.13
C VAL A 100 12.07 5.94 -12.71
N SER A 101 10.84 5.94 -12.21
CA SER A 101 9.79 6.82 -12.75
C SER A 101 10.14 8.31 -12.54
N PRO A 102 10.04 9.14 -13.60
CA PRO A 102 10.45 10.55 -13.54
C PRO A 102 9.53 11.40 -12.64
N GLU A 103 8.32 10.93 -12.35
CA GLU A 103 7.41 11.54 -11.38
C GLU A 103 7.12 10.56 -10.24
N CYS A 104 7.47 10.95 -9.00
CA CYS A 104 7.11 10.23 -7.78
C CYS A 104 5.59 10.32 -7.52
N THR A 105 4.81 9.59 -8.31
CA THR A 105 3.37 9.48 -8.19
C THR A 105 2.98 8.05 -7.83
N ASP A 106 1.75 7.88 -7.35
CA ASP A 106 1.22 6.55 -7.08
C ASP A 106 1.24 5.67 -8.33
N TYR A 107 1.22 4.34 -8.13
CA TYR A 107 1.32 3.38 -9.23
C TYR A 107 0.24 3.52 -10.33
N PRO A 108 -1.03 3.88 -10.05
CA PRO A 108 -2.07 3.96 -11.09
C PRO A 108 -1.83 5.07 -12.15
N PRO A 109 -1.41 6.30 -11.79
CA PRO A 109 -0.91 7.30 -12.75
C PRO A 109 0.27 6.80 -13.60
N VAL A 110 1.25 6.14 -12.96
CA VAL A 110 2.44 5.59 -13.65
C VAL A 110 2.04 4.54 -14.69
N ILE A 111 1.16 3.60 -14.34
CA ILE A 111 0.58 2.64 -15.28
C ILE A 111 -0.10 3.36 -16.43
N SER A 112 -0.93 4.37 -16.14
CA SER A 112 -1.69 5.10 -17.18
C SER A 112 -0.77 5.88 -18.12
N HIS A 113 0.38 6.36 -17.62
CA HIS A 113 1.41 7.05 -18.40
C HIS A 113 2.14 6.08 -19.35
N TYR A 114 2.55 4.89 -18.87
CA TYR A 114 3.30 3.92 -19.67
C TYR A 114 2.43 3.05 -20.59
N LEU A 115 1.23 2.63 -20.15
CA LEU A 115 0.34 1.74 -20.91
C LEU A 115 -0.79 2.48 -21.63
N GLY A 116 -1.03 3.76 -21.31
CA GLY A 116 -2.09 4.57 -21.90
C GLY A 116 -3.42 4.51 -21.13
N LYS A 117 -4.25 5.55 -21.33
CA LYS A 117 -5.47 5.82 -20.56
C LYS A 117 -6.47 4.66 -20.49
N ASN A 118 -6.66 3.92 -21.57
CA ASN A 118 -7.64 2.82 -21.63
C ASN A 118 -7.20 1.62 -20.77
N TRP A 119 -5.91 1.33 -20.75
CA TRP A 119 -5.33 0.27 -19.91
C TRP A 119 -5.36 0.64 -18.43
N GLY A 120 -5.13 1.93 -18.11
CA GLY A 120 -5.31 2.44 -16.75
C GLY A 120 -6.74 2.24 -16.23
N ILE A 121 -7.75 2.56 -17.04
CA ILE A 121 -9.16 2.34 -16.67
C ILE A 121 -9.48 0.86 -16.49
N PHE A 122 -9.00 0.00 -17.40
CA PHE A 122 -9.21 -1.45 -17.32
C PHE A 122 -8.60 -2.05 -16.04
N LEU A 123 -7.35 -1.71 -15.73
CA LEU A 123 -6.66 -2.17 -14.52
C LEU A 123 -7.31 -1.60 -13.27
N GLY A 124 -7.78 -0.35 -13.30
CA GLY A 124 -8.57 0.24 -12.21
C GLY A 124 -9.89 -0.50 -11.97
N ALA A 125 -10.58 -0.95 -13.03
CA ALA A 125 -11.79 -1.75 -12.90
C ALA A 125 -11.53 -3.14 -12.29
N ILE A 126 -10.45 -3.81 -12.72
CA ILE A 126 -10.02 -5.08 -12.11
C ILE A 126 -9.70 -4.88 -10.62
N TYR A 127 -8.98 -3.82 -10.28
CA TYR A 127 -8.64 -3.50 -8.89
C TYR A 127 -9.89 -3.24 -8.04
N PHE A 128 -10.89 -2.54 -8.59
CA PHE A 128 -12.16 -2.33 -7.91
C PHE A 128 -12.89 -3.65 -7.63
N VAL A 129 -12.99 -4.54 -8.63
CA VAL A 129 -13.61 -5.86 -8.47
C VAL A 129 -12.87 -6.68 -7.40
N MET A 130 -11.53 -6.64 -7.41
CA MET A 130 -10.72 -7.33 -6.42
C MET A 130 -11.02 -6.83 -4.99
N ILE A 131 -11.13 -5.52 -4.78
CA ILE A 131 -11.48 -4.95 -3.47
C ILE A 131 -12.87 -5.41 -3.02
N VAL A 132 -13.86 -5.36 -3.92
CA VAL A 132 -15.23 -5.79 -3.61
C VAL A 132 -15.25 -7.26 -3.18
N ILE A 133 -14.60 -8.15 -3.92
CA ILE A 133 -14.49 -9.57 -3.55
C ILE A 133 -13.80 -9.71 -2.18
N SER A 134 -12.73 -8.95 -1.95
CA SER A 134 -11.98 -9.00 -0.69
C SER A 134 -12.85 -8.63 0.51
N ILE A 135 -13.67 -7.59 0.40
CA ILE A 135 -14.61 -7.18 1.46
C ILE A 135 -15.57 -8.33 1.81
N PHE A 136 -16.10 -9.04 0.82
CA PHE A 136 -16.98 -10.19 1.06
C PHE A 136 -16.24 -11.37 1.69
N VAL A 137 -15.04 -11.70 1.23
CA VAL A 137 -14.22 -12.79 1.79
C VAL A 137 -13.90 -12.51 3.26
N TYR A 138 -13.52 -11.27 3.61
CA TYR A 138 -13.26 -10.92 5.01
C TYR A 138 -14.51 -10.97 5.88
N SER A 139 -15.64 -10.45 5.40
CA SER A 139 -16.91 -10.49 6.14
C SER A 139 -17.38 -11.92 6.42
N THR A 140 -17.32 -12.78 5.41
CA THR A 140 -17.74 -14.18 5.52
C THR A 140 -16.76 -14.99 6.38
N ALA A 141 -15.45 -14.76 6.26
CA ALA A 141 -14.44 -15.39 7.12
C ALA A 141 -14.69 -15.07 8.60
N ILE A 142 -14.86 -13.79 8.96
CA ILE A 142 -15.13 -13.38 10.34
C ILE A 142 -16.41 -14.06 10.87
N THR A 143 -17.47 -14.08 10.06
CA THR A 143 -18.76 -14.66 10.45
C THR A 143 -18.66 -16.17 10.65
N ASN A 144 -17.97 -16.88 9.75
CA ASN A 144 -17.86 -18.33 9.81
C ASN A 144 -16.89 -18.79 10.91
N ASP A 145 -15.77 -18.09 11.10
CA ASP A 145 -14.79 -18.41 12.14
C ASP A 145 -15.38 -18.17 13.54
N SER A 146 -16.10 -17.06 13.73
CA SER A 146 -16.78 -16.77 15.01
C SER A 146 -17.89 -17.77 15.32
N ALA A 147 -18.71 -18.15 14.32
CA ALA A 147 -19.73 -19.19 14.51
C ALA A 147 -19.11 -20.55 14.83
N SER A 148 -18.05 -20.94 14.10
CA SER A 148 -17.34 -22.21 14.31
C SER A 148 -16.67 -22.25 15.67
N PHE A 149 -16.12 -21.12 16.14
CA PHE A 149 -15.56 -21.00 17.48
C PHE A 149 -16.64 -21.22 18.55
N LEU A 150 -17.78 -20.51 18.47
CA LEU A 150 -18.87 -20.67 19.45
C LEU A 150 -19.44 -22.09 19.49
N TYR A 151 -19.56 -22.73 18.32
CA TYR A 151 -19.97 -24.12 18.21
C TYR A 151 -18.94 -25.08 18.82
N SER A 152 -17.65 -24.90 18.50
CA SER A 152 -16.56 -25.78 18.99
C SER A 152 -16.34 -25.68 20.50
N PHE A 153 -16.69 -24.55 21.12
CA PHE A 153 -16.62 -24.35 22.57
C PHE A 153 -17.96 -24.65 23.29
N ASN A 154 -18.92 -25.29 22.62
CA ASN A 154 -20.23 -25.65 23.18
C ASN A 154 -21.03 -24.45 23.73
N VAL A 155 -20.76 -23.23 23.24
CA VAL A 155 -21.54 -22.04 23.59
C VAL A 155 -22.87 -22.02 22.83
N THR A 156 -22.91 -22.65 21.65
CA THR A 156 -24.11 -22.78 20.81
C THR A 156 -24.24 -24.20 20.25
N ASP A 157 -25.44 -24.78 20.32
CA ASP A 157 -25.72 -26.14 19.84
C ASP A 157 -25.83 -26.25 18.31
N THR A 158 -25.92 -25.11 17.61
CA THR A 158 -26.05 -25.01 16.15
C THR A 158 -25.08 -23.99 15.59
N ILE A 159 -24.70 -24.15 14.32
CA ILE A 159 -23.84 -23.20 13.61
C ILE A 159 -24.64 -21.92 13.34
N LEU A 160 -24.25 -20.82 13.97
CA LEU A 160 -24.96 -19.54 13.88
C LEU A 160 -24.71 -18.77 12.57
N SER A 161 -23.72 -19.16 11.76
CA SER A 161 -23.40 -18.50 10.49
C SER A 161 -24.50 -18.62 9.44
N ASP A 162 -25.43 -19.57 9.60
CA ASP A 162 -26.59 -19.73 8.70
C ASP A 162 -27.56 -18.55 8.82
N ASN A 163 -27.52 -17.78 9.91
CA ASN A 163 -28.36 -16.61 10.08
C ASN A 163 -27.68 -15.35 9.51
N PRO A 164 -28.29 -14.67 8.52
CA PRO A 164 -27.74 -13.45 7.91
C PRO A 164 -27.49 -12.31 8.91
N PHE A 165 -28.25 -12.25 10.02
CA PHE A 165 -28.10 -11.22 11.05
C PHE A 165 -26.94 -11.48 12.00
N TYR A 166 -26.45 -12.72 12.10
CA TYR A 166 -25.34 -13.07 12.99
C TYR A 166 -24.05 -12.39 12.52
N GLY A 167 -23.72 -12.47 11.22
CA GLY A 167 -22.53 -11.81 10.67
C GLY A 167 -22.54 -10.29 10.87
N LEU A 168 -23.70 -9.65 10.65
CA LEU A 168 -23.87 -8.22 10.94
C LEU A 168 -23.67 -7.92 12.44
N GLY A 169 -24.25 -8.74 13.32
CA GLY A 169 -24.10 -8.62 14.76
C GLY A 169 -22.64 -8.73 15.21
N VAL A 170 -21.91 -9.72 14.71
CA VAL A 170 -20.49 -9.93 15.02
C VAL A 170 -19.64 -8.74 14.56
N ILE A 171 -19.83 -8.26 13.33
CA ILE A 171 -19.08 -7.10 12.82
C ILE A 171 -19.35 -5.86 13.67
N CYS A 172 -20.62 -5.58 14.00
CA CYS A 172 -20.97 -4.46 14.87
C CYS A 172 -20.34 -4.58 16.27
N LEU A 173 -20.32 -5.79 16.85
CA LEU A 173 -19.73 -6.06 18.16
C LEU A 173 -18.21 -5.87 18.13
N LEU A 174 -17.53 -6.36 17.08
CA LEU A 174 -16.08 -6.17 16.91
C LEU A 174 -15.70 -4.71 16.73
N VAL A 175 -16.48 -3.95 15.93
CA VAL A 175 -16.27 -2.50 15.75
C VAL A 175 -16.47 -1.76 17.07
N ALA A 176 -17.54 -2.06 17.82
CA ALA A 176 -17.80 -1.46 19.11
C ALA A 176 -16.73 -1.82 20.15
N TRP A 177 -16.31 -3.08 20.20
CA TRP A 177 -15.28 -3.56 21.13
C TRP A 177 -13.91 -2.96 20.81
N GLY A 178 -13.55 -2.88 19.52
CA GLY A 178 -12.35 -2.17 19.06
C GLY A 178 -12.36 -0.69 19.46
N ALA A 179 -13.51 -0.02 19.32
CA ALA A 179 -13.67 1.37 19.78
C ALA A 179 -13.50 1.53 21.30
N ILE A 180 -13.97 0.56 22.10
CA ILE A 180 -13.82 0.57 23.57
C ILE A 180 -12.37 0.32 23.98
N ILE A 181 -11.71 -0.70 23.42
CA ILE A 181 -10.31 -1.07 23.74
C ILE A 181 -9.35 0.03 23.37
N LEU A 182 -9.50 0.59 22.17
CA LEU A 182 -8.62 1.65 21.72
C LEU A 182 -8.78 2.90 22.58
N ASN A 183 -9.88 3.04 23.33
CA ASN A 183 -10.21 4.17 24.21
C ASN A 183 -10.00 5.54 23.56
N ILE A 184 -9.87 5.58 22.23
CA ILE A 184 -9.92 6.80 21.45
C ILE A 184 -11.42 7.04 21.29
N PRO A 185 -11.99 8.10 21.87
CA PRO A 185 -13.38 8.45 21.61
C PRO A 185 -13.56 8.42 20.09
N VAL A 186 -14.52 7.66 19.56
CA VAL A 186 -14.76 7.61 18.11
C VAL A 186 -14.91 9.03 17.55
N LEU A 187 -15.46 9.94 18.36
CA LEU A 187 -15.48 11.37 18.13
C LEU A 187 -14.07 11.98 17.99
N ARG A 188 -13.11 11.70 18.88
CA ARG A 188 -11.72 12.13 18.73
C ARG A 188 -11.05 11.51 17.51
N LEU A 189 -11.32 10.26 17.16
CA LEU A 189 -10.78 9.62 15.95
C LEU A 189 -11.28 10.33 14.68
N LEU A 190 -12.57 10.70 14.67
CA LEU A 190 -13.18 11.53 13.64
C LEU A 190 -12.64 12.97 13.64
N THR A 191 -12.34 13.53 14.82
CA THR A 191 -11.72 14.84 14.99
C THR A 191 -10.28 14.85 14.44
N TRP A 192 -9.49 13.79 14.68
CA TRP A 192 -8.12 13.64 14.18
C TRP A 192 -8.07 13.25 12.70
N MET A 193 -9.14 12.69 12.13
CA MET A 193 -9.28 12.55 10.68
C MET A 193 -9.24 13.91 9.97
N GLY A 194 -9.75 14.98 10.57
CA GLY A 194 -9.73 16.34 9.99
C GLY A 194 -8.30 16.82 9.66
N PRO A 195 -7.38 16.85 10.63
CA PRO A 195 -5.96 17.14 10.40
C PRO A 195 -5.28 16.15 9.48
N ILE A 196 -5.57 14.85 9.58
CA ILE A 196 -4.95 13.85 8.70
C ILE A 196 -5.36 14.10 7.25
N MET A 197 -6.65 14.36 6.99
CA MET A 197 -7.17 14.71 5.66
C MET A 197 -6.72 16.10 5.20
N GLY A 198 -6.52 17.06 6.11
CA GLY A 198 -5.96 18.37 5.82
C GLY A 198 -4.48 18.29 5.42
N ILE A 199 -3.69 17.50 6.15
CA ILE A 199 -2.27 17.25 5.87
C ILE A 199 -2.12 16.51 4.55
N ILE A 200 -2.81 15.38 4.39
CA ILE A 200 -2.71 14.54 3.19
C ILE A 200 -3.36 15.22 1.97
N GLY A 201 -4.53 15.82 2.15
CA GLY A 201 -5.33 16.37 1.05
C GLY A 201 -5.00 17.81 0.66
N CYS A 202 -4.47 18.63 1.56
CA CYS A 202 -4.20 20.04 1.29
C CYS A 202 -2.70 20.39 1.35
N PHE A 203 -1.97 19.91 2.36
CA PHE A 203 -0.55 20.26 2.49
C PHE A 203 0.35 19.49 1.54
N ILE A 204 0.11 18.20 1.30
CA ILE A 204 0.91 17.41 0.34
C ILE A 204 0.82 17.99 -1.09
N PRO A 205 -0.37 18.28 -1.65
CA PRO A 205 -0.46 18.90 -2.98
C PRO A 205 0.19 20.28 -3.04
N THR A 206 0.06 21.08 -1.98
CA THR A 206 0.69 22.40 -1.94
C THR A 206 2.21 22.29 -1.89
N TYR A 207 2.75 21.40 -1.05
CA TYR A 207 4.18 21.13 -0.98
C TYR A 207 4.74 20.64 -2.32
N LEU A 208 4.01 19.76 -3.02
CA LEU A 208 4.35 19.29 -4.37
C LEU A 208 4.37 20.44 -5.39
N VAL A 209 3.40 21.36 -5.36
CA VAL A 209 3.36 22.53 -6.25
C VAL A 209 4.53 23.50 -6.00
N TYR A 210 5.02 23.60 -4.76
CA TYR A 210 6.18 24.43 -4.44
C TYR A 210 7.54 23.77 -4.75
N LYS A 211 7.60 22.43 -4.77
CA LYS A 211 8.83 21.66 -4.99
C LYS A 211 9.03 21.24 -6.45
N LEU A 212 7.96 21.10 -7.23
CA LEU A 212 8.00 20.65 -8.62
C LEU A 212 7.81 21.83 -9.58
N ASP A 213 8.85 22.19 -10.32
CA ASP A 213 8.83 23.29 -11.30
C ASP A 213 7.79 23.10 -12.41
N PHE A 214 7.44 21.85 -12.72
CA PHE A 214 6.36 21.49 -13.65
C PHE A 214 4.98 21.99 -13.21
N LEU A 215 4.74 22.05 -11.89
CA LEU A 215 3.48 22.50 -11.30
C LEU A 215 3.50 24.00 -10.96
N ALA A 216 4.61 24.70 -11.15
CA ALA A 216 4.73 26.14 -10.89
C ALA A 216 3.72 26.98 -11.70
N ARG A 217 3.23 26.45 -12.83
CA ARG A 217 2.13 27.05 -13.63
C ARG A 217 0.81 27.17 -12.85
N PHE A 218 0.59 26.33 -11.84
CA PHE A 218 -0.59 26.34 -10.98
C PHE A 218 -0.43 27.19 -9.71
N ARG A 219 0.71 27.88 -9.56
CA ARG A 219 1.00 28.83 -8.47
C ARG A 219 0.16 30.10 -8.62
N SER A 220 -1.15 29.94 -8.41
CA SER A 220 -2.20 30.94 -8.62
C SER A 220 -2.98 31.15 -7.32
N SER A 221 -3.76 32.24 -7.22
CA SER A 221 -4.56 32.59 -6.03
C SER A 221 -5.41 31.45 -5.43
N PRO A 222 -5.97 30.50 -6.22
CA PRO A 222 -6.65 29.30 -5.70
C PRO A 222 -5.81 28.43 -4.75
N LEU A 223 -4.49 28.35 -4.95
CA LEU A 223 -3.61 27.54 -4.10
C LEU A 223 -3.59 28.06 -2.64
N MET A 224 -3.69 29.39 -2.45
CA MET A 224 -3.77 29.98 -1.12
C MET A 224 -5.07 29.60 -0.39
N PHE A 225 -6.17 29.39 -1.10
CA PHE A 225 -7.42 28.90 -0.51
C PHE A 225 -7.28 27.44 -0.04
N ILE A 226 -6.56 26.61 -0.77
CA ILE A 226 -6.29 25.21 -0.40
C ILE A 226 -5.41 25.14 0.86
N VAL A 227 -4.39 26.00 0.95
CA VAL A 227 -3.55 26.11 2.15
C VAL A 227 -4.35 26.63 3.34
N ALA A 228 -5.17 27.67 3.16
CA ALA A 228 -6.03 28.20 4.21
C ALA A 228 -7.06 27.16 4.70
N ALA A 229 -7.67 26.41 3.78
CA ALA A 229 -8.57 25.31 4.12
C ALA A 229 -7.85 24.18 4.86
N GLY A 230 -6.63 23.82 4.43
CA GLY A 230 -5.79 22.83 5.10
C GLY A 230 -5.39 23.24 6.51
N ILE A 231 -5.02 24.51 6.73
CA ILE A 231 -4.73 25.08 8.05
C ILE A 231 -6.00 25.04 8.92
N LEU A 232 -7.14 25.48 8.39
CA LEU A 232 -8.42 25.46 9.12
C LEU A 232 -8.83 24.04 9.53
N LEU A 233 -8.71 23.06 8.63
CA LEU A 233 -8.96 21.64 8.89
C LEU A 233 -7.96 21.02 9.87
N SER A 234 -6.73 21.53 9.93
CA SER A 234 -5.71 21.04 10.87
C SER A 234 -5.83 21.65 12.26
N ILE A 235 -6.39 22.86 12.36
CA ILE A 235 -6.68 23.52 13.65
C ILE A 235 -8.08 23.16 14.17
N SER A 236 -8.95 22.58 13.34
CA SER A 236 -10.30 22.16 13.73
C SER A 236 -10.40 21.23 14.95
N PRO A 237 -9.40 20.40 15.34
CA PRO A 237 -9.46 19.65 16.59
C PRO A 237 -9.32 20.48 17.86
N PHE A 238 -8.83 21.71 17.74
CA PHE A 238 -8.51 22.59 18.84
C PHE A 238 -9.60 23.67 19.08
N PHE A 239 -10.67 23.63 18.29
CA PHE A 239 -11.86 24.48 18.41
C PHE A 239 -13.10 23.67 18.77
#